data_AF-A0A511DJ20-F1
#
_entry.id   AF-A0A511DJ20-F1
#
_cell.length_a   1.000
_cell.length_b   1.000
_cell.length_c   1.000
_cell.angle_alpha   90.00
_cell.angle_beta   90.00
_cell.angle_gamma   90.00
#
_symmetry.space_group_name_H-M   'P 1'
#
loop_
_entity.id
_entity.type
_entity.pdbx_description
1 polymer ?
#
loop_
_entity_poly.entity_id
_entity_poly.type
_entity_poly.pdbx_seq_one_letter_code
_entity_poly.pdbx_strand_id
1 'polypeptide(L)'
;MTPFMHNVQALLDGEPAPATGTEQSLPTPMPVATDTQVIVRSLAEQLVSEANAVLRARGDVISLDDVVGPGELAFTLGYRDRAARVQTVMSGRSALVSLVVTGRQEEHPRRLTGEDELQSLLLNLIAPA
;
A
#
# COMPACT_ATOMS: atom_id res chain seq x y z
N MET A 1 -18.19 2.65 -12.63
CA MET A 1 -17.14 2.08 -11.75
C MET A 1 -15.82 2.20 -12.50
N THR A 2 -14.73 2.52 -11.80
CA THR A 2 -13.38 2.53 -12.39
C THR A 2 -12.88 1.08 -12.59
N PRO A 3 -11.79 0.85 -13.36
CA PRO A 3 -11.18 -0.48 -13.47
C PRO A 3 -10.85 -1.10 -12.10
N PHE A 4 -10.31 -0.33 -11.16
CA PHE A 4 -9.99 -0.84 -9.83
C PHE A 4 -11.25 -1.16 -9.01
N MET A 5 -12.32 -0.37 -9.09
CA MET A 5 -13.60 -0.72 -8.47
C MET A 5 -14.16 -2.06 -9.01
N HIS A 6 -13.99 -2.35 -10.31
CA HIS A 6 -14.37 -3.64 -10.87
C HIS A 6 -13.54 -4.79 -10.28
N ASN A 7 -12.24 -4.59 -10.07
CA ASN A 7 -11.38 -5.58 -9.41
C ASN A 7 -11.78 -5.83 -7.96
N VAL A 8 -12.14 -4.77 -7.21
CA VAL A 8 -12.67 -4.91 -5.83
C VAL A 8 -13.98 -5.70 -5.84
N GLN A 9 -14.90 -5.41 -6.76
CA GLN A 9 -16.15 -6.15 -6.88
C GLN A 9 -15.90 -7.63 -7.22
N ALA A 10 -15.03 -7.91 -8.20
CA ALA A 10 -14.67 -9.28 -8.59
C ALA A 10 -14.08 -10.07 -7.41
N LEU A 11 -13.18 -9.45 -6.64
CA LEU A 11 -12.62 -10.03 -5.42
C LEU A 11 -13.71 -10.38 -4.39
N LEU A 12 -14.66 -9.46 -4.19
CA LEU A 12 -15.79 -9.68 -3.27
C LEU A 12 -16.80 -10.72 -3.77
N ASP A 13 -16.77 -11.03 -5.07
CA ASP A 13 -17.56 -12.08 -5.71
C ASP A 13 -16.82 -13.43 -5.76
N GLY A 14 -15.59 -13.49 -5.24
CA GLY A 14 -14.82 -14.72 -5.01
C GLY A 14 -13.63 -14.94 -5.95
N GLU A 15 -13.33 -14.00 -6.84
CA GLU A 15 -12.11 -14.06 -7.64
C GLU A 15 -10.86 -13.88 -6.76
N PRO A 16 -9.75 -14.58 -7.05
CA PRO A 16 -8.54 -14.46 -6.24
C PRO A 16 -7.87 -13.09 -6.42
N ALA A 17 -7.29 -12.57 -5.33
CA ALA A 17 -6.45 -11.37 -5.42
C ALA A 17 -5.17 -11.68 -6.23
N PRO A 18 -4.71 -10.75 -7.09
CA PRO A 18 -3.42 -10.90 -7.77
C PRO A 18 -2.28 -10.87 -6.75
N ALA A 19 -1.17 -11.56 -7.05
CA ALA A 19 0.01 -11.49 -6.19
C ALA A 19 0.59 -10.07 -6.17
N THR A 20 1.00 -9.58 -4.99
CA THR A 20 1.69 -8.29 -4.86
C THR A 20 3.19 -8.45 -5.12
N GLY A 21 3.68 -7.83 -6.19
CA GLY A 21 5.09 -7.76 -6.53
C GLY A 21 5.88 -6.96 -5.50
N THR A 22 6.92 -7.59 -4.95
CA THR A 22 7.86 -6.92 -4.04
C THR A 22 9.30 -7.31 -4.38
N GLU A 23 10.21 -6.39 -4.17
CA GLU A 23 11.65 -6.55 -4.36
C GLU A 23 12.42 -6.11 -3.12
N GLN A 24 13.70 -6.50 -3.03
CA GLN A 24 14.54 -6.04 -1.93
C GLN A 24 14.70 -4.51 -2.00
N SER A 25 14.54 -3.83 -0.87
CA SER A 25 14.77 -2.40 -0.77
C SER A 25 16.26 -2.08 -0.89
N LEU A 26 16.58 -1.11 -1.72
CA LEU A 26 17.93 -0.57 -1.85
C LEU A 26 17.94 0.92 -1.48
N PRO A 27 19.04 1.44 -0.91
CA PRO A 27 19.20 2.87 -0.69
C PRO A 27 19.05 3.65 -1.99
N THR A 28 18.23 4.69 -1.98
CA THR A 28 18.01 5.58 -3.13
C THR A 28 18.30 7.04 -2.73
N PRO A 29 18.60 7.94 -3.68
CA PRO A 29 18.74 9.36 -3.37
C PRO A 29 17.46 9.90 -2.70
N MET A 30 17.61 10.63 -1.59
CA MET A 30 16.48 11.15 -0.80
C MET A 30 15.46 11.95 -1.62
N PRO A 31 15.85 12.82 -2.58
CA PRO A 31 14.88 13.53 -3.42
C PRO A 31 14.01 12.59 -4.27
N VAL A 32 14.60 11.51 -4.81
CA VAL A 32 13.89 10.52 -5.63
C VAL A 32 12.90 9.74 -4.77
N ALA A 33 13.34 9.26 -3.60
CA ALA A 33 12.47 8.54 -2.69
C ALA A 33 11.29 9.39 -2.20
N THR A 34 11.52 10.68 -1.96
CA THR A 34 10.48 11.63 -1.53
C THR A 34 9.46 11.86 -2.64
N ASP A 35 9.92 12.03 -3.89
CA ASP A 35 9.04 12.18 -5.04
C ASP A 35 8.16 10.93 -5.24
N THR A 36 8.77 9.75 -5.24
CA THR A 36 8.05 8.47 -5.29
C THR A 36 7.04 8.34 -4.16
N GLN A 37 7.39 8.72 -2.93
CA GLN A 37 6.48 8.67 -1.79
C GLN A 37 5.22 9.52 -2.02
N VAL A 38 5.37 10.72 -2.58
CA VAL A 38 4.24 11.62 -2.89
C VAL A 38 3.33 11.00 -3.95
N ILE A 39 3.91 10.42 -5.00
CA ILE A 39 3.15 9.77 -6.09
C ILE A 39 2.39 8.55 -5.54
N VAL A 40 3.08 7.65 -4.84
CA VAL A 40 2.50 6.43 -4.26
C VAL A 40 1.41 6.76 -3.26
N ARG A 41 1.60 7.78 -2.40
CA ARG A 41 0.58 8.21 -1.44
C ARG A 41 -0.66 8.79 -2.13
N SER A 42 -0.47 9.56 -3.20
CA SER A 42 -1.58 10.12 -3.99
C SER A 42 -2.39 9.02 -4.68
N LEU A 43 -1.71 8.02 -5.23
CA LEU A 43 -2.37 6.83 -5.77
C LEU A 43 -3.10 6.05 -4.67
N ALA A 44 -2.51 5.91 -3.47
CA ALA A 44 -3.17 5.25 -2.34
C ALA A 44 -4.50 5.92 -1.99
N GLU A 45 -4.52 7.25 -1.92
CA GLU A 45 -5.74 8.01 -1.63
C GLU A 45 -6.84 7.76 -2.67
N GLN A 46 -6.48 7.79 -3.95
CA GLN A 46 -7.41 7.50 -5.03
C GLN A 46 -7.97 6.07 -4.90
N LEU A 47 -7.11 5.06 -4.77
CA LEU A 47 -7.51 3.66 -4.70
C LEU A 47 -8.36 3.38 -3.45
N VAL A 48 -8.02 3.98 -2.30
CA VAL A 48 -8.82 3.86 -1.07
C VAL A 48 -10.20 4.47 -1.25
N SER A 49 -10.30 5.64 -1.88
CA SER A 49 -11.59 6.26 -2.21
C SER A 49 -12.44 5.35 -3.11
N GLU A 50 -11.84 4.79 -4.15
CA GLU A 50 -12.49 3.87 -5.09
C GLU A 50 -12.93 2.56 -4.42
N ALA A 51 -12.06 1.92 -3.63
CA ALA A 51 -12.42 0.71 -2.87
C ALA A 51 -13.56 0.98 -1.89
N ASN A 52 -13.48 2.10 -1.15
CA ASN A 52 -14.51 2.47 -0.18
C ASN A 52 -15.86 2.83 -0.82
N ALA A 53 -15.90 3.19 -2.10
CA ALA A 53 -17.16 3.34 -2.82
C ALA A 53 -17.87 1.99 -3.05
N VAL A 54 -17.12 0.88 -3.10
CA VAL A 54 -17.66 -0.49 -3.24
C VAL A 54 -17.91 -1.13 -1.86
N LEU A 55 -16.93 -1.05 -0.94
CA LEU A 55 -16.95 -1.73 0.36
C LEU A 55 -18.05 -1.22 1.30
N ARG A 56 -18.41 0.06 1.23
CA ARG A 56 -19.45 0.65 2.09
C ARG A 56 -20.81 -0.05 1.98
N ALA A 57 -21.14 -0.60 0.80
CA ALA A 57 -22.37 -1.37 0.61
C ALA A 57 -22.41 -2.66 1.47
N ARG A 58 -21.26 -3.13 1.94
CA ARG A 58 -21.08 -4.30 2.79
C ARG A 58 -20.74 -3.95 4.25
N GLY A 59 -20.72 -2.65 4.59
CA GLY A 59 -20.42 -2.17 5.94
C GLY A 59 -18.93 -2.16 6.31
N ASP A 60 -18.04 -2.34 5.34
CA ASP A 60 -16.58 -2.30 5.53
C ASP A 60 -15.96 -1.03 4.93
N VAL A 61 -14.76 -0.68 5.40
CA VAL A 61 -13.92 0.40 4.84
C VAL A 61 -12.44 0.06 4.96
N ILE A 62 -11.62 0.59 4.06
CA ILE A 62 -10.17 0.70 4.17
C ILE A 62 -9.84 2.07 4.76
N SER A 63 -8.98 2.11 5.78
CA SER A 63 -8.38 3.34 6.29
C SER A 63 -7.09 3.67 5.54
N LEU A 64 -6.79 4.97 5.44
CA LEU A 64 -5.51 5.50 5.00
C LEU A 64 -5.06 6.52 6.03
N ASP A 65 -4.04 6.16 6.79
CA ASP A 65 -3.55 6.95 7.91
C ASP A 65 -2.11 7.38 7.63
N ASP A 66 -1.89 8.69 7.45
CA ASP A 66 -0.55 9.25 7.30
C ASP A 66 0.16 9.25 8.67
N VAL A 67 1.42 8.84 8.69
CA VAL A 67 2.28 8.87 9.88
C VAL A 67 3.44 9.82 9.63
N VAL A 68 3.49 10.89 10.43
CA VAL A 68 4.51 11.92 10.35
C VAL A 68 5.51 11.73 11.49
N GLY A 69 6.78 11.55 11.14
CA GLY A 69 7.88 11.42 12.10
C GLY A 69 9.16 12.10 11.58
N PRO A 70 10.11 12.44 12.47
CA PRO A 70 11.39 13.00 12.05
C PRO A 70 12.17 11.99 11.21
N GLY A 71 12.52 12.36 9.97
CA GLY A 71 13.30 11.52 9.06
C GLY A 71 12.52 10.34 8.46
N GLU A 72 11.19 10.38 8.51
CA GLU A 72 10.33 9.34 7.95
C GLU A 72 9.10 9.95 7.28
N LEU A 73 8.75 9.43 6.10
CA LEU A 73 7.44 9.60 5.49
C LEU A 73 6.77 8.24 5.40
N ALA A 74 5.58 8.10 5.97
CA ALA A 74 4.87 6.84 5.91
C ALA A 74 3.37 7.04 5.87
N PHE A 75 2.68 6.03 5.33
CA PHE A 75 1.24 5.89 5.47
C PHE A 75 0.90 4.42 5.72
N THR A 76 -0.24 4.20 6.34
CA THR A 76 -0.75 2.86 6.65
C THR A 76 -2.12 2.68 6.02
N LEU A 77 -2.26 1.58 5.26
CA LEU A 77 -3.51 1.06 4.76
C LEU A 77 -4.03 0.04 5.76
N GLY A 78 -5.23 0.23 6.29
CA GLY A 78 -5.86 -0.67 7.26
C GLY A 78 -7.15 -1.27 6.73
N TYR A 79 -7.35 -2.58 6.90
CA TYR A 79 -8.62 -3.25 6.64
C TYR A 79 -8.85 -4.33 7.70
N ARG A 80 -9.85 -4.11 8.57
CA ARG A 80 -10.15 -4.95 9.74
C ARG A 80 -8.90 -5.15 10.61
N ASP A 81 -8.44 -6.38 10.79
CA ASP A 81 -7.26 -6.77 11.57
C ASP A 81 -5.96 -6.77 10.76
N ARG A 82 -6.02 -6.39 9.48
CA ARG A 82 -4.86 -6.38 8.57
C ARG A 82 -4.44 -4.96 8.27
N ALA A 83 -3.13 -4.76 8.17
CA ALA A 83 -2.57 -3.49 7.75
C ALA A 83 -1.29 -3.68 6.93
N ALA A 84 -1.06 -2.75 6.01
CA ALA A 84 0.19 -2.58 5.31
C ALA A 84 0.69 -1.14 5.46
N ARG A 85 1.94 -0.98 5.85
CA ARG A 85 2.62 0.31 5.99
C ARG A 85 3.63 0.47 4.88
N VAL A 86 3.51 1.55 4.11
CA VAL A 86 4.54 2.00 3.16
C VAL A 86 5.30 3.11 3.83
N GLN A 87 6.62 2.94 3.99
CA GLN A 87 7.47 3.90 4.68
C GLN A 87 8.74 4.19 3.90
N THR A 88 9.17 5.45 3.96
CA THR A 88 10.41 5.97 3.41
C THR A 88 11.21 6.57 4.56
N VAL A 89 12.29 5.88 4.94
CA VAL A 89 13.17 6.29 6.05
C VAL A 89 14.41 6.98 5.49
N MET A 90 14.65 8.23 5.90
CA MET A 90 15.77 9.03 5.42
C MET A 90 17.01 8.89 6.31
N SER A 91 18.18 8.81 5.68
CA SER A 91 19.48 8.83 6.34
C SER A 91 20.49 9.65 5.52
N GLY A 92 20.77 10.86 5.99
CA GLY A 92 21.64 11.80 5.27
C GLY A 92 21.09 12.17 3.89
N ARG A 93 21.76 11.73 2.83
CA ARG A 93 21.37 11.99 1.43
C ARG A 93 20.66 10.82 0.76
N SER A 94 20.48 9.71 1.47
CA SER A 94 19.76 8.54 0.99
C SER A 94 18.48 8.30 1.77
N ALA A 95 17.59 7.50 1.20
CA ALA A 95 16.43 6.98 1.87
C ALA A 95 16.20 5.51 1.50
N LEU A 96 15.57 4.77 2.41
CA LEU A 96 15.18 3.39 2.24
C LEU A 96 13.65 3.31 2.23
N VAL A 97 13.09 2.91 1.09
CA VAL A 97 11.64 2.66 0.94
C VAL A 97 11.36 1.23 1.36
N SER A 98 10.33 0.97 2.15
CA SER A 98 9.93 -0.38 2.55
C SER A 98 8.43 -0.53 2.76
N LEU A 99 7.96 -1.76 2.64
CA LEU A 99 6.62 -2.23 2.89
C LEU A 99 6.65 -3.16 4.12
N VAL A 100 5.83 -2.86 5.11
CA VAL A 100 5.63 -3.69 6.31
C VAL A 100 4.19 -4.18 6.32
N VAL A 101 3.98 -5.49 6.30
CA VAL A 101 2.64 -6.10 6.32
C VAL A 101 2.43 -6.82 7.64
N THR A 102 1.25 -6.64 8.25
CA THR A 102 0.89 -7.28 9.51
C THR A 102 0.99 -8.80 9.39
N GLY A 103 1.64 -9.44 10.37
CA GLY A 103 1.84 -10.89 10.40
C GLY A 103 2.94 -11.41 9.48
N ARG A 104 3.65 -10.54 8.74
CA ARG A 104 4.74 -10.93 7.85
C ARG A 104 6.08 -10.38 8.37
N GLN A 105 7.00 -11.29 8.68
CA GLN A 105 8.39 -10.94 8.96
C GLN A 105 9.23 -11.19 7.71
N GLU A 106 9.93 -10.16 7.27
CA GLU A 106 10.88 -10.24 6.16
C GLU A 106 12.30 -10.22 6.73
N GLU A 107 13.17 -11.10 6.25
CA GLU A 107 14.59 -11.10 6.64
C GLU A 107 15.31 -9.82 6.19
N HIS A 108 14.86 -9.25 5.06
CA HIS A 108 15.38 -8.03 4.48
C HIS A 108 14.23 -7.06 4.16
N PRO A 109 14.40 -5.74 4.35
CA PRO A 109 13.39 -4.78 3.95
C PRO A 109 13.04 -4.95 2.47
N ARG A 110 11.74 -5.01 2.16
CA ARG A 110 11.23 -5.12 0.79
C ARG A 110 10.38 -3.91 0.45
N ARG A 111 10.33 -3.52 -0.81
CA ARG A 111 9.44 -2.47 -1.35
C ARG A 111 8.57 -3.04 -2.45
N LEU A 112 7.49 -2.33 -2.79
CA LEU A 112 6.71 -2.61 -4.00
C LEU A 112 7.62 -2.47 -5.24
N THR A 113 7.47 -3.35 -6.23
CA THR A 113 8.23 -3.27 -7.49
C THR A 113 7.82 -2.08 -8.35
N GLY A 114 6.63 -1.52 -8.13
CA GLY A 114 6.13 -0.33 -8.80
C GLY A 114 4.82 0.17 -8.20
N GLU A 115 4.32 1.28 -8.74
CA GLU A 115 3.07 1.91 -8.28
C GLU A 115 1.84 1.02 -8.53
N ASP A 116 1.83 0.27 -9.63
CA ASP A 116 0.74 -0.66 -9.97
C ASP A 116 0.54 -1.75 -8.91
N GLU A 117 1.61 -2.13 -8.20
CA GLU A 117 1.54 -3.12 -7.12
C GLU A 117 0.77 -2.63 -5.90
N LEU A 118 0.53 -1.32 -5.79
CA LEU A 118 -0.33 -0.78 -4.75
C LEU A 118 -1.78 -1.27 -4.91
N GLN A 119 -2.25 -1.45 -6.15
CA GLN A 119 -3.57 -2.03 -6.40
C GLN A 119 -3.63 -3.47 -5.90
N SER A 120 -2.64 -4.29 -6.27
CA SER A 120 -2.51 -5.66 -5.80
C SER A 120 -2.43 -5.72 -4.27
N LEU A 121 -1.68 -4.81 -3.64
CA LEU A 121 -1.57 -4.72 -2.18
C LEU A 121 -2.94 -4.46 -1.52
N LEU A 122 -3.71 -3.48 -2.02
CA LEU A 122 -5.06 -3.22 -1.49
C LEU A 122 -5.99 -4.42 -1.68
N LEU A 123 -5.95 -5.09 -2.84
CA LEU A 123 -6.76 -6.29 -3.08
C LEU A 123 -6.38 -7.42 -2.11
N ASN A 124 -5.08 -7.64 -1.85
CA ASN A 124 -4.62 -8.61 -0.87
C ASN A 124 -5.02 -8.24 0.56
N LEU A 125 -5.11 -6.95 0.90
CA LEU A 125 -5.63 -6.49 2.20
C LEU A 125 -7.15 -6.70 2.33
N ILE A 126 -7.91 -6.81 1.25
CA ILE A 126 -9.36 -7.06 1.29
C ILE A 126 -9.65 -8.57 1.26
N ALA A 127 -8.87 -9.33 0.48
CA ALA A 127 -9.08 -10.76 0.22
C ALA A 127 -9.25 -11.56 1.53
N PRO A 128 -10.12 -12.57 1.61
CA PRO A 128 -10.16 -13.43 2.79
C PRO A 128 -8.80 -14.14 3.00
N ALA A 129 -8.42 -14.34 4.27
CA ALA A 129 -7.22 -15.08 4.65
C ALA A 129 -7.38 -16.59 4.41
#